data_AF-A0A699UGZ7-F1
#
_entry.id   AF-A0A699UGZ7-F1
#
_cell.length_a   1.000
_cell.length_b   1.000
_cell.length_c   1.000
_cell.angle_alpha   90.00
_cell.angle_beta   90.00
_cell.angle_gamma   90.00
#
_symmetry.space_group_name_H-M   'P 1'
#
loop_
_entity.id
_entity.type
_entity.pdbx_description
1 polymer ?
#
loop_
_entity_poly.entity_id
_entity_poly.type
_entity_poly.pdbx_seq_one_letter_code
_entity_poly.pdbx_strand_id
1 'polypeptide(L)' 'MPGISAYAGFYEICAPKKGEFIFVSAASGAVSQFVGQFAKLLGCFKVLI' A
#
# COMPACT_ATOMS: atom_id res chain seq x y z
N MET A 1 12.58 5.78 -8.06
CA MET A 1 12.71 5.29 -6.66
C MET A 1 11.36 4.74 -6.19
N PRO A 2 11.12 3.42 -6.28
CA PRO A 2 9.80 2.83 -6.01
C PRO A 2 9.33 2.97 -4.56
N GLY A 3 10.24 3.00 -3.58
CA GLY A 3 9.89 3.16 -2.16
C GLY A 3 9.30 4.52 -1.81
N ILE A 4 9.81 5.62 -2.37
CA ILE A 4 9.29 6.98 -2.11
C ILE A 4 7.88 7.14 -2.70
N SER A 5 7.68 6.68 -3.93
CA SER A 5 6.36 6.72 -4.57
C SER A 5 5.33 5.87 -3.83
N ALA A 6 5.73 4.69 -3.33
CA ALA A 6 4.89 3.86 -2.49
C ALA A 6 4.54 4.57 -1.17
N TYR A 7 5.52 5.23 -0.53
CA TYR A 7 5.29 5.94 0.72
C TYR A 7 4.35 7.14 0.55
N ALA A 8 4.61 8.02 -0.41
CA ALA A 8 3.76 9.19 -0.66
C ALA A 8 2.34 8.77 -1.08
N GLY A 9 2.21 7.79 -1.98
CA GLY A 9 0.92 7.26 -2.38
C GLY A 9 0.13 6.62 -1.23
N PHE A 10 0.82 5.87 -0.36
CA PHE A 10 0.19 5.17 0.74
C PHE A 10 -0.13 6.06 1.95
N TYR A 11 0.83 6.88 2.40
CA TYR A 11 0.70 7.67 3.62
C TYR A 11 0.16 9.10 3.39
N GLU A 12 0.50 9.76 2.29
CA GLU A 12 0.05 11.14 2.06
C GLU A 12 -1.25 11.22 1.26
N ILE A 13 -1.41 10.38 0.23
CA ILE A 13 -2.58 10.45 -0.65
C ILE A 13 -3.72 9.56 -0.14
N CYS A 14 -3.42 8.29 0.13
CA CYS A 14 -4.44 7.31 0.51
C CYS A 14 -4.74 7.35 2.01
N ALA A 15 -3.70 7.54 2.85
CA ALA A 15 -3.77 7.60 4.31
C ALA A 15 -4.73 6.57 4.94
N PRO A 16 -4.58 5.27 4.63
CA PRO A 16 -5.54 4.24 5.04
C PRO A 16 -5.50 4.03 6.55
N LYS A 17 -6.67 3.74 7.14
CA LYS A 17 -6.79 3.42 8.56
C LYS A 17 -6.62 1.92 8.79
N LYS A 18 -6.17 1.59 10.00
CA LYS A 18 -6.12 0.21 10.49
C LYS A 18 -7.51 -0.42 10.37
N GLY A 19 -7.59 -1.60 9.76
CA GLY A 19 -8.88 -2.25 9.51
C GLY A 19 -9.46 -2.03 8.11
N GLU A 20 -8.99 -1.04 7.35
CA GLU A 20 -9.53 -0.75 6.02
C GLU A 20 -9.00 -1.71 4.94
N PHE A 21 -9.76 -1.78 3.85
CA PHE A 21 -9.45 -2.57 2.66
C PHE A 21 -8.69 -1.70 1.67
N ILE A 22 -7.61 -2.25 1.12
CA ILE A 22 -6.75 -1.53 0.18
C ILE A 22 -6.72 -2.31 -1.13
N PHE A 23 -7.01 -1.63 -2.22
CA PHE A 23 -6.95 -2.19 -3.57
C PHE A 23 -5.73 -1.66 -4.30
N VAL A 24 -4.91 -2.55 -4.85
CA VAL A 24 -3.71 -2.19 -5.58
C VAL A 24 -3.88 -2.59 -7.03
N SER A 25 -4.13 -1.61 -7.90
CA SER A 25 -4.14 -1.85 -9.34
C SER A 25 -2.71 -2.14 -9.81
N ALA A 26 -2.51 -3.27 -10.50
CA ALA A 26 -1.21 -3.74 -11.01
C ALA A 26 -0.18 -4.08 -9.91
N ALA A 27 -0.44 -5.14 -9.15
CA ALA A 27 0.42 -5.57 -8.06
C ALA A 27 1.73 -6.31 -8.45
N SER A 28 2.02 -6.43 -9.75
CA SER A 28 3.28 -6.98 -10.28
C SER A 28 4.47 -6.00 -10.16
N GLY A 29 4.20 -4.70 -10.00
CA GLY A 29 5.21 -3.65 -9.97
C GLY A 29 6.03 -3.56 -8.67
N ALA A 30 7.23 -2.98 -8.76
CA ALA A 30 8.08 -2.74 -7.59
C ALA A 30 7.42 -1.85 -6.52
N VAL A 31 6.63 -0.85 -6.93
CA VAL A 31 5.91 0.06 -6.02
C VAL A 31 4.84 -0.69 -5.22
N SER A 32 4.09 -1.57 -5.88
CA SER A 32 2.99 -2.31 -5.26
C SER A 32 3.45 -3.37 -4.26
N GLN A 33 4.65 -3.93 -4.46
CA GLN A 33 5.30 -4.77 -3.45
C GLN A 33 5.57 -4.01 -2.14
N PHE A 34 6.06 -2.77 -2.20
CA PHE A 34 6.26 -1.93 -1.01
C PHE A 34 4.94 -1.56 -0.35
N VAL A 35 3.92 -1.20 -1.13
CA VAL A 35 2.56 -0.90 -0.62
C VAL A 35 1.99 -2.09 0.16
N GLY A 36 2.16 -3.32 -0.33
CA GLY A 36 1.73 -4.52 0.38
C GLY A 36 2.43 -4.72 1.73
N GLN A 37 3.72 -4.39 1.82
CA GLN A 37 4.44 -4.40 3.10
C GLN A 37 3.95 -3.31 4.05
N PHE A 38 3.72 -2.09 3.55
CA PHE A 38 3.17 -1.00 4.37
C PHE A 38 1.75 -1.32 4.87
N ALA A 39 0.90 -1.89 4.03
CA ALA A 39 -0.44 -2.32 4.41
C ALA A 39 -0.45 -3.35 5.54
N LYS A 40 0.48 -4.32 5.50
CA LYS A 40 0.65 -5.28 6.60
C LYS A 40 1.11 -4.59 7.89
N LEU A 41 2.08 -3.67 7.81
CA LEU A 41 2.58 -2.93 8.97
C LEU A 41 1.51 -2.04 9.61
N LEU A 42 0.67 -1.41 8.79
CA LEU A 42 -0.42 -0.54 9.25
C LEU A 42 -1.63 -1.32 9.80
N GLY A 43 -1.66 -2.64 9.63
CA GLY A 43 -2.75 -3.50 10.09
C GLY A 43 -3.99 -3.41 9.21
N CYS A 44 -3.81 -3.19 7.92
CA CYS A 44 -4.87 -3.28 6.92
C CYS A 44 -5.00 -4.75 6.49
N PHE A 45 -6.20 -5.32 6.65
CA PHE A 45 -6.35 -6.78 6.64
C PHE A 45 -6.46 -7.40 5.26
N LYS A 46 -6.82 -6.62 4.23
CA LYS A 46 -6.96 -7.15 2.87
C LYS A 46 -6.36 -6.20 1.85
N VAL A 47 -5.22 -6.63 1.31
CA VAL A 47 -4.67 -6.09 0.06
C VAL A 47 -5.23 -6.97 -1.05
N LEU A 48 -6.14 -6.43 -1.86
CA LEU A 48 -6.52 -7.06 -3.13
C LEU A 48 -5.46 -6.68 -4.17
N ILE A 49 -4.76 -7.71 -4.63
CA ILE A 49 -3.59 -7.73 -5.52
C ILE A 49 -4.07 -7.88 -6.96
#